data_AF-A0A7W8EJV6-F1
#
_entry.id   AF-A0A7W8EJV6-F1
#
_cell.length_a   1.000
_cell.length_b   1.000
_cell.length_c   1.000
_cell.angle_alpha   90.00
_cell.angle_beta   90.00
_cell.angle_gamma   90.00
#
_symmetry.space_group_name_H-M   'P 1'
#
loop_
_entity.id
_entity.type
_entity.pdbx_description
1 polymer ?
#
loop_
_entity_poly.entity_id
_entity_poly.type
_entity_poly.pdbx_seq_one_letter_code
_entity_poly.pdbx_strand_id
1 'polypeptide(L)' 'MVVDEGRTHRGTDEIRAWLGRSVSDYTYTTALTAATQIADVHYDVVQQLEGDFPGGVVDLHYRFTLQTDLIARLIIEP' A
#
# COMPACT_ATOMS: atom_id res chain seq x y z
N MET A 1 -5.65 -6.97 -7.96
CA MET A 1 -4.90 -8.14 -7.50
C MET A 1 -3.60 -7.74 -6.79
N VAL A 2 -3.72 -7.26 -5.55
CA VAL A 2 -2.59 -7.27 -4.61
C VAL A 2 -2.42 -8.66 -4.07
N VAL A 3 -1.19 -9.12 -4.17
CA VAL A 3 -0.73 -10.36 -3.58
C VAL A 3 0.08 -9.91 -2.38
N ASP A 4 -0.53 -10.00 -1.22
CA ASP A 4 0.18 -10.03 0.04
C ASP A 4 -0.48 -11.13 0.89
N GLU A 5 0.35 -11.98 1.50
CA GLU A 5 -0.04 -13.05 2.44
C GLU A 5 -1.24 -13.95 2.07
N GLY A 6 -1.34 -14.37 0.80
CA GLY A 6 -2.30 -15.41 0.40
C GLY A 6 -3.78 -15.01 0.43
N ARG A 7 -4.11 -13.71 0.59
CA ARG A 7 -5.49 -13.21 0.52
C ARG A 7 -5.64 -12.22 -0.63
N THR A 8 -6.52 -12.56 -1.57
CA THR A 8 -6.83 -11.71 -2.71
C THR A 8 -7.89 -10.69 -2.30
N HIS A 9 -7.47 -9.45 -2.03
CA HIS A 9 -8.38 -8.33 -1.80
C HIS A 9 -8.72 -7.64 -3.14
N ARG A 10 -10.02 -7.47 -3.41
CA ARG A 10 -10.58 -6.89 -4.64
C ARG A 10 -11.26 -5.55 -4.31
N GLY A 11 -10.63 -4.46 -4.73
CA GLY A 11 -11.22 -3.12 -4.70
C GLY A 11 -10.70 -2.22 -3.57
N THR A 12 -10.79 -0.91 -3.79
CA THR A 12 -10.29 0.15 -2.91
C THR A 12 -10.83 0.06 -1.48
N ASP A 13 -12.07 -0.38 -1.32
CA ASP A 13 -12.74 -0.48 -0.02
C ASP A 13 -12.23 -1.66 0.83
N GLU A 14 -11.93 -2.81 0.22
CA GLU A 14 -11.29 -3.92 0.93
C GLU A 14 -9.85 -3.59 1.33
N ILE A 15 -9.14 -2.84 0.49
CA ILE A 15 -7.77 -2.39 0.78
C ILE A 15 -7.77 -1.40 1.95
N ARG A 16 -8.70 -0.44 1.98
CA ARG A 16 -8.87 0.48 3.13
C ARG A 16 -9.26 -0.26 4.40
N ALA A 17 -10.17 -1.22 4.31
CA ALA A 17 -10.61 -2.01 5.46
C ALA A 17 -9.49 -2.92 6.00
N TRP A 18 -8.62 -3.45 5.12
CA TRP A 18 -7.44 -4.22 5.51
C TRP A 18 -6.37 -3.32 6.14
N LEU A 19 -6.04 -2.18 5.52
CA LEU A 19 -5.13 -1.17 6.10
C LEU A 19 -5.59 -0.73 7.49
N GLY A 20 -6.90 -0.56 7.70
CA GLY A 20 -7.45 -0.21 9.00
C GLY A 20 -7.43 -1.34 10.04
N ARG A 21 -7.34 -2.61 9.63
CA ARG A 21 -7.35 -3.78 10.53
C ARG A 21 -5.96 -4.28 10.91
N SER A 22 -4.98 -4.19 10.02
CA SER A 22 -3.61 -4.65 10.31
C SER A 22 -2.84 -3.65 11.18
N VAL A 23 -3.35 -2.42 11.35
CA VAL A 23 -2.63 -1.33 12.02
C VAL A 23 -3.41 -0.75 13.20
N SER A 24 -4.35 -1.52 13.78
CA SER A 24 -5.17 -1.05 14.91
C SER A 24 -4.43 -0.99 16.25
N ASP A 25 -3.27 -1.66 16.36
CA ASP A 25 -2.56 -1.80 17.64
C ASP A 25 -1.45 -0.75 17.84
N TYR A 26 -1.15 0.05 16.81
CA TYR A 26 -0.06 1.03 16.80
C TYR A 26 -0.53 2.40 16.33
N THR A 27 -0.01 3.46 16.96
CA THR A 27 -0.23 4.83 16.50
C THR A 27 0.88 5.22 15.56
N TYR A 28 0.53 5.64 14.35
CA TYR A 28 1.51 6.03 13.34
C TYR A 28 1.02 7.23 12.53
N THR A 29 1.98 7.95 11.98
CA THR A 29 1.79 8.95 10.94
C THR A 29 2.26 8.40 9.62
N THR A 30 1.70 8.93 8.52
CA THR A 30 2.08 8.53 7.17
C THR A 30 2.48 9.74 6.35
N ALA A 31 3.59 9.64 5.63
CA ALA A 31 4.02 10.63 4.65
C ALA A 31 4.17 9.99 3.27
N LEU A 32 3.56 10.56 2.23
CA LEU A 32 3.84 10.18 0.86
C LEU A 32 5.20 10.76 0.45
N THR A 33 6.18 9.90 0.17
CA THR A 33 7.56 10.32 -0.13
C THR A 33 7.88 10.25 -1.61
N ALA A 34 7.23 9.35 -2.37
CA ALA A 34 7.41 9.27 -3.81
C ALA A 34 6.16 8.72 -4.52
N ALA A 35 5.98 9.12 -5.78
CA ALA A 35 5.02 8.54 -6.70
C ALA A 35 5.61 8.53 -8.11
N THR A 36 5.83 7.34 -8.66
CA THR A 36 6.55 7.14 -9.91
C THR A 36 5.80 6.16 -10.80
N GLN A 37 5.64 6.51 -12.07
CA GLN A 37 5.19 5.54 -13.09
C GLN A 37 6.40 4.71 -13.53
N ILE A 38 6.41 3.42 -13.17
CA ILE A 38 7.53 2.51 -13.44
C ILE A 38 7.34 1.75 -14.77
N ALA A 39 6.11 1.65 -15.28
CA ALA A 39 5.79 1.22 -16.63
C ALA A 39 4.41 1.77 -17.05
N ASP A 40 4.00 1.59 -18.30
CA ASP A 40 2.77 2.15 -18.89
C ASP A 40 1.56 2.10 -17.94
N VAL A 41 1.24 0.91 -17.44
CA VAL A 41 0.15 0.72 -16.49
C VAL A 41 0.61 0.45 -15.06
N HIS A 42 1.89 0.60 -14.74
CA HIS A 42 2.44 0.30 -13.41
C HIS A 42 2.97 1.53 -12.70
N TYR A 43 2.56 1.72 -11.45
CA TYR A 43 2.93 2.84 -10.61
C TYR A 43 3.48 2.34 -9.29
N ASP A 44 4.55 2.95 -8.80
CA ASP A 44 5.09 2.73 -7.46
C ASP A 44 4.89 4.00 -6.64
N VAL A 45 4.24 3.86 -5.49
CA VAL A 45 3.92 4.94 -4.58
C VAL A 45 4.50 4.60 -3.23
N VAL A 46 5.46 5.39 -2.75
CA VAL A 46 6.17 5.13 -1.50
C VAL A 46 5.55 5.96 -0.40
N GLN A 47 5.16 5.30 0.69
CA GLN A 47 4.67 5.93 1.89
C GLN A 47 5.54 5.56 3.07
N GLN A 48 6.10 6.55 3.73
CA GLN A 48 6.81 6.36 4.99
C GLN A 48 5.81 6.34 6.14
N LEU A 49 5.84 5.29 6.93
CA LEU A 49 5.13 5.16 8.19
C LEU A 49 6.11 5.43 9.32
N GLU A 50 5.73 6.31 10.24
CA GLU A 50 6.48 6.56 11.47
C GLU A 50 5.54 6.40 12.66
N GLY A 51 5.87 5.49 13.59
CA GLY A 51 4.99 5.13 14.70
C GLY A 51 5.71 4.45 15.86
N ASP A 52 4.91 3.89 16.78
CA ASP A 52 5.37 3.29 18.05
C ASP A 52 5.62 1.78 17.98
N PHE A 53 5.72 1.20 16.78
CA PHE A 53 6.11 -0.20 16.56
C PHE A 53 7.64 -0.39 16.63
N PRO A 54 8.16 -1.60 16.89
CA PRO A 54 9.59 -1.88 16.88
C PRO A 54 10.25 -1.52 15.55
N GLY A 55 11.24 -0.62 15.58
CA GLY A 55 11.88 -0.05 14.39
C GLY A 55 11.38 1.35 14.04
N GLY A 56 10.17 1.71 14.47
CA GLY A 56 9.60 3.06 14.48
C GLY A 56 9.34 3.70 13.12
N VAL A 57 10.02 3.27 12.06
CA VAL A 57 9.92 3.80 10.71
C VAL A 57 9.93 2.64 9.72
N VAL A 58 9.05 2.69 8.71
CA VAL A 58 9.05 1.76 7.58
C VAL A 58 8.58 2.48 6.32
N ASP A 59 9.25 2.25 5.21
CA ASP A 59 8.74 2.67 3.90
C ASP A 59 7.88 1.53 3.33
N LEU A 60 6.69 1.87 2.85
CA LEU A 60 5.79 0.93 2.18
C LEU A 60 5.68 1.31 0.71
N HIS A 61 6.00 0.36 -0.17
CA HIS A 61 5.82 0.45 -1.59
C HIS A 61 4.43 -0.04 -2.00
N TYR A 62 3.59 0.89 -2.45
CA TYR A 62 2.29 0.62 -3.04
C TYR A 62 2.41 0.56 -4.56
N ARG A 63 2.47 -0.66 -5.09
CA ARG A 63 2.62 -0.91 -6.53
C ARG A 63 1.29 -1.13 -7.22
N PHE A 64 0.78 -0.11 -7.88
CA PHE A 64 -0.46 -0.18 -8.63
C PHE A 64 -0.24 -0.70 -10.05
N THR A 65 -1.15 -1.55 -10.53
CA THR A 65 -1.40 -1.80 -11.94
C THR A 65 -2.76 -1.22 -12.29
N LEU A 66 -2.81 -0.32 -13.28
CA LEU A 66 -4.05 0.26 -13.77
C LEU A 66 -4.57 -0.52 -15.00
N GLN A 67 -5.88 -0.53 -15.18
CA GLN A 67 -6.54 -1.00 -16.39
C GLN A 67 -7.75 -0.11 -16.64
N THR A 68 -7.80 0.54 -17.80
CA THR A 68 -8.89 1.46 -18.15
C THR A 68 -9.12 2.51 -17.06
N ASP A 69 -8.03 3.15 -16.61
CA ASP A 69 -8.00 4.17 -15.55
C ASP A 69 -8.49 3.73 -14.16
N LEU A 70 -8.68 2.42 -13.95
CA LEU A 70 -9.04 1.82 -12.66
C LEU A 70 -7.89 0.98 -12.09
N ILE A 71 -7.84 0.85 -10.76
CA ILE A 71 -6.86 -0.02 -10.09
C ILE A 71 -7.23 -1.49 -10.33
N ALA A 72 -6.52 -2.14 -11.24
CA ALA A 72 -6.65 -3.58 -11.50
C ALA A 72 -5.85 -4.41 -10.48
N ARG A 73 -4.73 -3.87 -10.00
CA ARG A 73 -3.86 -4.48 -9.01
C ARG A 73 -3.18 -3.41 -8.16
N LEU A 74 -2.97 -3.72 -6.90
CA LEU A 74 -2.04 -3.04 -6.00
C LEU A 74 -1.02 -4.13 -5.60
N ILE A 75 0.12 -3.88 -4.97
CA ILE A 75 0.93 -4.84 -4.20
C ILE A 75 1.53 -3.95 -3.10
N ILE A 76 1.60 -4.43 -1.87
CA ILE A 76 2.18 -3.67 -0.77
C ILE A 76 3.35 -4.48 -0.25
N GLU A 77 4.52 -3.89 -0.22
CA GLU A 77 5.73 -4.51 0.34
C GLU A 77 6.59 -3.44 1.04
N PRO A 78 7.37 -3.81 2.07
CA PRO A 78 8.38 -2.93 2.66
C PRO A 78 9.54 -2.61 1.70
#